data_AF-A0A936NEU1-F1
#
_entry.id   AF-A0A936NEU1-F1
#
_cell.length_a   1.000
_cell.length_b   1.000
_cell.length_c   1.000
_cell.angle_alpha   90.00
_cell.angle_beta   90.00
_cell.angle_gamma   90.00
#
_symmetry.space_group_name_H-M   'P 1'
#
loop_
_entity.id
_entity.type
_entity.pdbx_description
1 polymer ?
#
loop_
_entity_poly.entity_id
_entity_poly.type
_entity_poly.pdbx_seq_one_letter_code
_entity_poly.pdbx_strand_id
1 'polypeptide(L)'
;MTPTSSDGAFQFLGCSEIQEILGKLAEDERTLAELLEEVPLDSIYFHTHSFFLRHRFIERTYPNDFAEWVGEQVRDHVLAERLSVVDPFEYPSLEALREELISLIDDHLSGLATVPRAGFGAPFYFSRSRILEVPTGLEARTLREFRAAISEVDVSVIYFHVFESHLRLQREENDFSAWIRHGLKLTELADRMKALNPYLGSLERLRSNLLNMCDDQLAKGGSG
;
A
#
# COMPACT_ATOMS: atom_id res chain seq x y z
N MET A 1 5.72 17.33 2.72
CA MET A 1 5.41 18.38 1.72
C MET A 1 5.18 17.65 0.41
N THR A 2 4.06 17.90 -0.28
CA THR A 2 3.82 17.33 -1.63
C THR A 2 4.98 17.76 -2.53
N PRO A 3 5.51 16.89 -3.40
CA PRO A 3 6.63 17.22 -4.27
C PRO A 3 6.15 18.22 -5.34
N THR A 4 6.19 19.49 -4.97
CA THR A 4 5.87 20.62 -5.84
C THR A 4 7.14 21.43 -6.05
N SER A 5 7.41 21.78 -7.30
CA SER A 5 8.47 22.73 -7.66
C SER A 5 8.19 24.12 -7.09
N SER A 6 9.21 24.99 -7.12
CA SER A 6 9.11 26.37 -6.65
C SER A 6 8.07 27.23 -7.39
N ASP A 7 7.65 26.81 -8.59
CA ASP A 7 6.61 27.45 -9.41
C ASP A 7 5.21 26.82 -9.25
N GLY A 8 5.06 25.79 -8.40
CA GLY A 8 3.79 25.11 -8.12
C GLY A 8 3.42 23.95 -9.05
N ALA A 9 4.31 23.55 -9.97
CA ALA A 9 4.12 22.33 -10.76
C ALA A 9 4.21 21.07 -9.88
N PHE A 10 3.41 20.06 -10.20
CA PHE A 10 3.50 18.75 -9.58
C PHE A 10 4.67 17.97 -10.17
N GLN A 11 5.53 17.40 -9.32
CA GLN A 11 6.64 16.56 -9.75
C GLN A 11 6.30 15.09 -9.57
N PHE A 12 6.44 14.31 -10.64
CA PHE A 12 6.23 12.87 -10.59
C PHE A 12 7.51 12.17 -10.13
N LEU A 13 7.44 11.52 -8.98
CA LEU A 13 8.51 10.71 -8.40
C LEU A 13 8.07 9.26 -8.37
N GLY A 14 8.90 8.40 -8.95
CA GLY A 14 8.78 6.95 -8.82
C GLY A 14 9.47 6.48 -7.56
N CYS A 15 9.42 5.17 -7.34
CA CYS A 15 10.18 4.56 -6.27
C CYS A 15 10.77 3.21 -6.65
N SER A 16 11.88 2.87 -5.99
CA SER A 16 12.46 1.55 -5.98
C SER A 16 12.52 1.03 -4.56
N GLU A 17 12.14 -0.22 -4.34
CA GLU A 17 12.20 -0.87 -3.04
C GLU A 17 13.44 -1.75 -2.93
N ILE A 18 14.21 -1.56 -1.87
CA ILE A 18 15.26 -2.49 -1.44
C ILE A 18 14.76 -3.24 -0.22
N GLN A 19 14.79 -4.57 -0.30
CA GLN A 19 14.46 -5.45 0.83
C GLN A 19 15.66 -5.56 1.78
N GLU A 20 15.40 -5.38 3.07
CA GLU A 20 16.36 -5.62 4.15
C GLU A 20 15.82 -6.71 5.09
N ILE A 21 16.54 -7.82 5.21
CA ILE A 21 16.17 -8.95 6.08
C ILE A 21 16.53 -8.61 7.52
N LEU A 22 15.61 -8.86 8.46
CA LEU A 22 15.78 -8.49 9.88
C LEU A 22 16.44 -9.56 10.75
N GLY A 23 16.69 -10.76 10.19
CA GLY A 23 17.24 -11.89 10.94
C GLY A 23 16.27 -12.51 11.95
N LYS A 24 14.98 -12.15 11.89
CA LYS A 24 13.90 -12.71 12.70
C LYS A 24 13.07 -13.66 11.83
N LEU A 25 12.78 -14.85 12.35
CA LEU A 25 12.00 -15.86 11.65
C LEU A 25 10.97 -16.52 12.56
N ALA A 26 9.80 -16.83 12.02
CA ALA A 26 8.76 -17.61 12.71
C ALA A 26 8.58 -18.98 12.05
N GLU A 27 8.52 -20.03 12.86
CA GLU A 27 8.27 -21.41 12.41
C GLU A 27 6.80 -21.83 12.62
N ASP A 28 6.07 -21.07 13.43
CA ASP A 28 4.66 -21.26 13.72
C ASP A 28 3.95 -19.92 14.02
N GLU A 29 2.63 -19.97 14.08
CA GLU A 29 1.76 -18.79 14.25
C GLU A 29 1.98 -18.10 15.60
N ARG A 30 2.41 -18.85 16.63
CA ARG A 30 2.73 -18.27 17.95
C ARG A 30 3.97 -17.42 17.88
N THR A 31 5.06 -17.96 17.32
CA THR A 31 6.29 -17.17 17.13
C THR A 31 6.06 -16.02 16.15
N LEU A 32 5.14 -16.14 15.20
CA LEU A 32 4.74 -15.03 14.34
C LEU A 32 4.15 -13.86 15.16
N ALA A 33 3.17 -14.13 16.04
CA ALA A 33 2.57 -13.13 16.92
C ALA A 33 3.60 -12.47 17.85
N GLU A 34 4.44 -13.29 18.51
CA GLU A 34 5.52 -12.81 19.39
C GLU A 34 6.47 -11.86 18.63
N LEU A 35 6.87 -12.22 17.41
CA LEU A 35 7.78 -11.39 16.62
C LEU A 35 7.11 -10.14 16.05
N LEU A 36 5.80 -10.15 15.79
CA LEU A 36 5.05 -8.98 15.35
C LEU A 36 5.10 -7.84 16.39
N GLU A 37 5.11 -8.17 17.68
CA GLU A 37 5.28 -7.19 18.77
C GLU A 37 6.65 -6.51 18.74
N GLU A 38 7.69 -7.23 18.31
CA GLU A 38 9.08 -6.77 18.42
C GLU A 38 9.65 -6.14 17.15
N VAL A 39 9.13 -6.49 15.96
CA VAL A 39 9.68 -5.99 14.69
C VAL A 39 9.38 -4.50 14.49
N PRO A 40 10.24 -3.73 13.80
CA PRO A 40 9.93 -2.35 13.47
C PRO A 40 8.67 -2.25 12.59
N LEU A 41 7.97 -1.11 12.66
CA LEU A 41 6.75 -0.87 11.88
C LEU A 41 6.98 -0.97 10.37
N ASP A 42 8.17 -0.58 9.90
CA ASP A 42 8.59 -0.77 8.50
C ASP A 42 8.49 -2.24 8.04
N SER A 43 8.53 -3.21 8.96
CA SER A 43 8.31 -4.62 8.64
C SER A 43 6.84 -4.94 8.40
N ILE A 44 5.94 -4.35 9.20
CA ILE A 44 4.50 -4.45 9.00
C ILE A 44 4.14 -3.87 7.64
N TYR A 45 4.70 -2.69 7.33
CA TYR A 45 4.58 -2.07 6.02
C TYR A 45 5.07 -2.97 4.88
N PHE A 46 6.26 -3.55 5.00
CA PHE A 46 6.83 -4.44 3.98
C PHE A 46 5.88 -5.62 3.65
N HIS A 47 5.34 -6.25 4.69
CA HIS A 47 4.53 -7.47 4.56
C HIS A 47 3.06 -7.22 4.22
N THR A 48 2.58 -5.97 4.30
CA THR A 48 1.19 -5.60 3.99
C THR A 48 1.10 -4.59 2.84
N HIS A 49 1.55 -3.35 3.03
CA HIS A 49 1.45 -2.27 2.05
C HIS A 49 2.34 -2.49 0.81
N SER A 50 3.63 -2.76 1.02
CA SER A 50 4.60 -2.96 -0.08
C SER A 50 4.34 -4.20 -0.90
N PHE A 51 3.46 -5.10 -0.43
CA PHE A 51 3.02 -6.25 -1.18
C PHE A 51 2.55 -5.88 -2.60
N PHE A 52 1.82 -4.77 -2.73
CA PHE A 52 1.27 -4.30 -4.00
C PHE A 52 2.34 -3.77 -4.95
N LEU A 53 3.42 -3.20 -4.42
CA LEU A 53 4.58 -2.79 -5.23
C LEU A 53 5.37 -4.02 -5.71
N ARG A 54 5.59 -5.00 -4.82
CA ARG A 54 6.33 -6.24 -5.13
C ARG A 54 5.60 -7.14 -6.12
N HIS A 55 4.27 -7.20 -6.02
CA HIS A 55 3.41 -8.07 -6.84
C HIS A 55 2.64 -7.33 -7.93
N ARG A 56 3.09 -6.14 -8.32
CA ARG A 56 2.41 -5.28 -9.33
C ARG A 56 2.07 -5.94 -10.68
N PHE A 57 2.69 -7.08 -11.01
CA PHE A 57 2.49 -7.80 -12.28
C PHE A 57 1.60 -9.04 -12.17
N ILE A 58 1.34 -9.57 -10.98
CA ILE A 58 0.64 -10.85 -10.78
C ILE A 58 -0.32 -10.72 -9.61
N GLU A 59 -1.61 -10.95 -9.86
CA GLU A 59 -2.60 -11.07 -8.78
C GLU A 59 -2.31 -12.30 -7.92
N ARG A 60 -2.20 -12.09 -6.61
CA ARG A 60 -1.93 -13.12 -5.62
C ARG A 60 -3.24 -13.57 -4.99
N THR A 61 -3.28 -14.84 -4.58
CA THR A 61 -4.42 -15.41 -3.83
C THR A 61 -4.66 -14.66 -2.53
N TYR A 62 -3.56 -14.24 -1.88
CA TYR A 62 -3.57 -13.55 -0.60
C TYR A 62 -3.06 -12.10 -0.78
N PRO A 63 -3.64 -11.11 -0.08
CA PRO A 63 -3.28 -9.70 -0.26
C PRO A 63 -2.11 -9.22 0.61
N ASN A 64 -1.57 -10.09 1.47
CA ASN A 64 -0.42 -9.79 2.33
C ASN A 64 0.41 -11.05 2.60
N ASP A 65 1.67 -10.87 2.97
CA ASP A 65 2.60 -11.99 3.16
C ASP A 65 2.21 -12.88 4.36
N PHE A 66 1.55 -12.33 5.39
CA PHE A 66 1.16 -13.10 6.59
C PHE A 66 0.08 -14.12 6.24
N ALA A 67 -1.00 -13.68 5.59
CA ALA A 67 -2.06 -14.55 5.10
C ALA A 67 -1.52 -15.60 4.12
N GLU A 68 -0.62 -15.20 3.22
CA GLU A 68 0.02 -16.11 2.28
C GLU A 68 0.83 -17.21 2.99
N TRP A 69 1.67 -16.82 3.95
CA TRP A 69 2.51 -17.78 4.65
C TRP A 69 1.69 -18.75 5.50
N VAL A 70 0.70 -18.26 6.24
CA VAL A 70 -0.20 -19.09 7.04
C VAL A 70 -0.96 -20.07 6.14
N GLY A 71 -1.50 -19.62 5.00
CA GLY A 71 -2.26 -20.46 4.09
C GLY A 71 -1.43 -21.49 3.34
N GLU A 72 -0.23 -21.12 2.88
CA GLU A 72 0.59 -21.97 2.00
C GLU A 72 1.62 -22.82 2.75
N GLN A 73 2.25 -22.28 3.80
CA GLN A 73 3.33 -22.94 4.53
C GLN A 73 2.84 -23.65 5.79
N VAL A 74 1.93 -23.00 6.56
CA VAL A 74 1.34 -23.60 7.77
C VAL A 74 0.13 -24.48 7.43
N ARG A 75 -0.57 -24.18 6.32
CA ARG A 75 -1.83 -24.83 5.87
C ARG A 75 -3.02 -24.56 6.78
N ASP A 76 -3.00 -23.44 7.52
CA ASP A 76 -4.15 -22.98 8.27
C ASP A 76 -5.00 -22.02 7.41
N HIS A 77 -5.92 -22.60 6.65
CA HIS A 77 -6.78 -21.81 5.76
C HIS A 77 -7.73 -20.88 6.52
N VAL A 78 -8.07 -21.20 7.78
CA VAL A 78 -9.01 -20.38 8.57
C VAL A 78 -8.34 -19.07 8.99
N LEU A 79 -7.13 -19.15 9.55
CA LEU A 79 -6.38 -17.95 9.89
C LEU A 79 -5.96 -17.18 8.63
N ALA A 80 -5.57 -17.87 7.55
CA ALA A 80 -5.25 -17.22 6.28
C ALA A 80 -6.42 -16.38 5.73
N GLU A 81 -7.65 -16.90 5.77
CA GLU A 81 -8.84 -16.14 5.36
C GLU A 81 -9.07 -14.91 6.25
N ARG A 82 -8.92 -15.05 7.58
CA ARG A 82 -9.04 -13.93 8.52
C ARG A 82 -8.00 -12.85 8.28
N LEU A 83 -6.75 -13.23 8.05
CA LEU A 83 -5.68 -12.28 7.74
C LEU A 83 -5.84 -11.64 6.36
N SER A 84 -6.58 -12.28 5.45
CA SER A 84 -6.81 -11.76 4.09
C SER A 84 -7.83 -10.63 4.05
N VAL A 85 -8.76 -10.58 5.01
CA VAL A 85 -9.77 -9.50 5.05
C VAL A 85 -9.23 -8.21 5.67
N VAL A 86 -8.03 -8.23 6.25
CA VAL A 86 -7.40 -7.05 6.82
C VAL A 86 -6.96 -6.10 5.71
N ASP A 87 -7.68 -4.99 5.57
CA ASP A 87 -7.37 -3.92 4.63
C ASP A 87 -6.54 -2.81 5.31
N PRO A 88 -5.27 -2.58 4.92
CA PRO A 88 -4.44 -1.54 5.51
C PRO A 88 -5.03 -0.12 5.43
N PHE A 89 -5.99 0.14 4.54
CA PHE A 89 -6.66 1.44 4.43
C PHE A 89 -7.62 1.74 5.58
N GLU A 90 -8.13 0.71 6.25
CA GLU A 90 -9.10 0.87 7.34
C GLU A 90 -8.43 1.26 8.68
N TYR A 91 -7.10 1.22 8.74
CA TYR A 91 -6.33 1.47 9.95
C TYR A 91 -5.66 2.85 9.90
N PRO A 92 -5.73 3.64 10.99
CA PRO A 92 -5.17 4.98 11.03
C PRO A 92 -3.64 5.01 11.14
N SER A 93 -3.00 3.89 11.49
CA SER A 93 -1.55 3.79 11.59
C SER A 93 -1.07 2.34 11.48
N LEU A 94 0.24 2.16 11.28
CA LEU A 94 0.87 0.83 11.25
C LEU A 94 0.82 0.14 12.61
N GLU A 95 0.81 0.91 13.71
CA GLU A 95 0.62 0.38 15.06
C GLU A 95 -0.77 -0.25 15.20
N ALA A 96 -1.82 0.47 14.80
CA ALA A 96 -3.19 -0.06 14.83
C ALA A 96 -3.34 -1.31 13.94
N LEU A 97 -2.72 -1.30 12.76
CA LEU A 97 -2.69 -2.47 11.89
C LEU A 97 -1.95 -3.65 12.54
N ARG A 98 -0.81 -3.41 13.20
CA ARG A 98 -0.08 -4.44 13.94
C ARG A 98 -0.93 -5.04 15.05
N GLU A 99 -1.57 -4.20 15.85
CA GLU A 99 -2.42 -4.63 16.98
C GLU A 99 -3.56 -5.53 16.49
N GLU A 100 -4.21 -5.19 15.37
CA GLU A 100 -5.23 -6.03 14.77
C GLU A 100 -4.67 -7.38 14.30
N LEU A 101 -3.53 -7.37 13.58
CA LEU A 101 -2.90 -8.61 13.11
C LEU A 101 -2.57 -9.56 14.27
N ILE A 102 -2.02 -9.03 15.36
CA ILE A 102 -1.73 -9.81 16.57
C ILE A 102 -3.03 -10.33 17.19
N SER A 103 -4.05 -9.48 17.35
CA SER A 103 -5.34 -9.86 17.92
C SER A 103 -5.99 -11.01 17.15
N LEU A 104 -5.98 -10.97 15.81
CA LEU A 104 -6.55 -12.02 14.98
C LEU A 104 -5.82 -13.36 15.14
N ILE A 105 -4.48 -13.32 15.27
CA ILE A 105 -3.66 -14.51 15.50
C ILE A 105 -3.93 -15.06 16.91
N ASP A 106 -3.89 -14.22 17.94
CA ASP A 106 -4.11 -14.64 19.33
C ASP A 106 -5.51 -15.21 19.55
N ASP A 107 -6.54 -14.57 19.02
CA ASP A 107 -7.92 -15.04 19.10
C ASP A 107 -8.07 -16.41 18.42
N HIS A 108 -7.41 -16.61 17.27
CA HIS A 108 -7.40 -17.90 16.58
C HIS A 108 -6.70 -18.97 17.42
N LEU A 109 -5.51 -18.67 17.95
CA LEU A 109 -4.73 -19.60 18.77
C LEU A 109 -5.41 -19.96 20.09
N SER A 110 -6.21 -19.05 20.68
CA SER A 110 -6.94 -19.29 21.92
C SER A 110 -7.93 -20.46 21.82
N GLY A 111 -8.43 -20.74 20.61
CA GLY A 111 -9.37 -21.83 20.32
C GLY A 111 -8.71 -23.17 20.07
N LEU A 112 -7.38 -23.25 20.00
CA LEU A 112 -6.66 -24.45 19.57
C LEU A 112 -6.03 -25.21 20.73
N ALA A 113 -6.19 -26.54 20.72
CA ALA A 113 -5.51 -27.42 21.67
C ALA A 113 -4.02 -27.60 21.37
N THR A 114 -3.60 -27.36 20.12
CA THR A 114 -2.21 -27.43 19.67
C THR A 114 -2.02 -26.45 18.51
N VAL A 115 -0.94 -25.67 18.56
CA VAL A 115 -0.63 -24.67 17.52
C VAL A 115 -0.09 -25.37 16.26
N PRO A 116 -0.69 -25.14 15.08
CA PRO A 116 -0.16 -25.62 13.82
C PRO A 116 1.26 -25.11 13.58
N ARG A 117 2.13 -25.95 13.03
CA ARG A 117 3.50 -25.59 12.65
C ARG A 117 3.69 -25.74 11.16
N ALA A 118 4.60 -24.96 10.58
CA ALA A 118 5.07 -25.18 9.22
C ALA A 118 5.97 -26.44 9.15
N GLY A 119 5.41 -27.63 9.44
CA GLY A 119 6.18 -28.86 9.65
C GLY A 119 7.00 -29.31 8.42
N PHE A 120 6.58 -28.94 7.22
CA PHE A 120 7.33 -29.12 5.95
C PHE A 120 7.39 -27.84 5.10
N GLY A 121 6.87 -26.72 5.63
CA GLY A 121 6.84 -25.43 4.96
C GLY A 121 8.10 -24.61 5.25
N ALA A 122 8.32 -23.54 4.48
CA ALA A 122 9.37 -22.57 4.79
C ALA A 122 8.96 -21.70 5.99
N PRO A 123 9.89 -21.29 6.87
CA PRO A 123 9.58 -20.34 7.94
C PRO A 123 9.25 -18.96 7.38
N PHE A 124 8.56 -18.14 8.16
CA PHE A 124 8.31 -16.75 7.82
C PHE A 124 9.56 -15.92 8.10
N TYR A 125 10.00 -15.10 7.15
CA TYR A 125 11.15 -14.22 7.34
C TYR A 125 10.72 -12.77 7.40
N PHE A 126 10.95 -12.13 8.55
CA PHE A 126 10.66 -10.71 8.68
C PHE A 126 11.67 -9.88 7.90
N SER A 127 11.15 -8.98 7.07
CA SER A 127 11.90 -8.03 6.27
C SER A 127 11.30 -6.65 6.39
N ARG A 128 12.07 -5.62 6.02
CA ARG A 128 11.58 -4.25 5.89
C ARG A 128 11.94 -3.65 4.53
N SER A 129 11.19 -2.63 4.14
CA SER A 129 11.40 -1.88 2.90
C SER A 129 12.33 -0.69 3.14
N ARG A 130 13.27 -0.48 2.22
CA ARG A 130 13.96 0.80 2.03
C ARG A 130 13.53 1.38 0.69
N ILE A 131 12.71 2.42 0.74
CA ILE A 131 12.20 3.09 -0.46
C ILE A 131 13.20 4.15 -0.91
N LEU A 132 13.63 4.07 -2.16
CA LEU A 132 14.44 5.07 -2.83
C LEU A 132 13.59 5.85 -3.81
N GLU A 133 13.62 7.17 -3.72
CA GLU A 133 12.95 8.06 -4.66
C GLU A 133 13.66 8.01 -6.03
N VAL A 134 12.88 7.89 -7.09
CA VAL A 134 13.36 7.84 -8.47
C VAL A 134 12.77 9.02 -9.24
N PRO A 135 13.55 10.07 -9.52
CA PRO A 135 13.07 11.21 -10.30
C PRO A 135 12.69 10.78 -11.72
N THR A 136 11.47 11.09 -12.15
CA THR A 136 11.04 10.82 -13.54
C THR A 136 11.43 11.96 -14.49
N GLY A 137 11.65 13.16 -13.95
CA GLY A 137 11.82 14.39 -14.74
C GLY A 137 10.50 14.94 -15.32
N LEU A 138 9.37 14.27 -15.11
CA LEU A 138 8.06 14.72 -15.56
C LEU A 138 7.44 15.67 -14.53
N GLU A 139 6.75 16.69 -15.04
CA GLU A 139 6.00 17.64 -14.24
C GLU A 139 4.66 17.98 -14.89
N ALA A 140 3.71 18.43 -14.07
CA ALA A 140 2.41 18.91 -14.55
C ALA A 140 2.03 20.23 -13.89
N ARG A 141 1.52 21.16 -14.69
CA ARG A 141 0.94 22.45 -14.26
C ARG A 141 -0.56 22.51 -14.49
N THR A 142 -1.10 21.60 -15.31
CA THR A 142 -2.53 21.54 -15.63
C THR A 142 -3.09 20.14 -15.41
N LEU A 143 -4.41 20.03 -15.27
CA LEU A 143 -5.07 18.72 -15.18
C LEU A 143 -4.82 17.86 -16.42
N ARG A 144 -4.71 18.49 -17.60
CA ARG A 144 -4.45 17.78 -18.87
C ARG A 144 -3.05 17.17 -18.89
N GLU A 145 -2.05 17.93 -18.46
CA GLU A 145 -0.67 17.45 -18.32
C GLU A 145 -0.58 16.35 -17.26
N PHE A 146 -1.24 16.53 -16.12
CA PHE A 146 -1.28 15.53 -15.05
C PHE A 146 -1.88 14.21 -15.57
N ARG A 147 -3.03 14.27 -16.24
CA ARG A 147 -3.69 13.11 -16.85
C ARG A 147 -2.77 12.41 -17.86
N ALA A 148 -2.12 13.18 -18.74
CA ALA A 148 -1.19 12.63 -19.73
C ALA A 148 0.00 11.92 -19.07
N ALA A 149 0.61 12.55 -18.05
CA ALA A 149 1.70 11.96 -17.29
C ALA A 149 1.27 10.66 -16.59
N ILE A 150 0.11 10.62 -15.93
CA ILE A 150 -0.41 9.41 -15.26
C ILE A 150 -0.58 8.23 -16.23
N SER A 151 -0.90 8.49 -17.51
CA SER A 151 -1.02 7.42 -18.52
C SER A 151 0.31 6.83 -18.98
N GLU A 152 1.44 7.50 -18.73
CA GLU A 152 2.76 7.11 -19.25
C GLU A 152 3.75 6.69 -18.17
N VAL A 153 3.62 7.23 -16.94
CA VAL A 153 4.52 6.91 -15.82
C VAL A 153 4.46 5.44 -15.43
N ASP A 154 5.56 4.88 -14.93
CA ASP A 154 5.56 3.56 -14.29
C ASP A 154 4.61 3.53 -13.07
N VAL A 155 4.05 2.35 -12.77
CA VAL A 155 3.11 2.18 -11.64
C VAL A 155 3.76 2.51 -10.29
N SER A 156 5.09 2.46 -10.17
CA SER A 156 5.79 2.89 -8.95
C SER A 156 5.58 4.36 -8.61
N VAL A 157 5.30 5.22 -9.60
CA VAL A 157 4.95 6.63 -9.37
C VAL A 157 3.59 6.75 -8.71
N ILE A 158 2.63 5.95 -9.16
CA ILE A 158 1.30 5.88 -8.55
C ILE A 158 1.40 5.33 -7.14
N TYR A 159 2.18 4.26 -6.95
CA TYR A 159 2.45 3.72 -5.62
C TYR A 159 3.03 4.79 -4.68
N PHE A 160 4.08 5.49 -5.12
CA PHE A 160 4.77 6.48 -4.31
C PHE A 160 3.85 7.63 -3.88
N HIS A 161 3.08 8.19 -4.82
CA HIS A 161 2.24 9.34 -4.51
C HIS A 161 0.92 8.99 -3.83
N VAL A 162 0.42 7.76 -3.94
CA VAL A 162 -0.86 7.36 -3.34
C VAL A 162 -0.68 6.60 -2.02
N PHE A 163 0.23 5.63 -1.96
CA PHE A 163 0.43 4.76 -0.80
C PHE A 163 1.47 5.36 0.16
N GLU A 164 2.67 5.59 -0.37
CA GLU A 164 3.82 6.01 0.44
C GLU A 164 3.58 7.38 1.08
N SER A 165 2.94 8.30 0.34
CA SER A 165 2.58 9.62 0.84
C SER A 165 1.72 9.60 2.11
N HIS A 166 0.83 8.61 2.28
CA HIS A 166 -0.03 8.50 3.46
C HIS A 166 0.79 8.27 4.73
N LEU A 167 1.78 7.38 4.64
CA LEU A 167 2.64 6.98 5.75
C LEU A 167 3.75 7.99 6.01
N ARG A 168 4.43 8.46 4.96
CA ARG A 168 5.48 9.47 5.06
C ARG A 168 4.98 10.81 5.60
N LEU A 169 3.74 11.18 5.27
CA LEU A 169 3.19 12.47 5.66
C LEU A 169 2.34 12.42 6.93
N GLN A 170 1.91 11.22 7.38
CA GLN A 170 0.88 11.08 8.42
C GLN A 170 -0.35 11.97 8.15
N ARG A 171 -0.73 12.09 6.88
CA ARG A 171 -1.84 12.95 6.42
C ARG A 171 -2.93 12.09 5.85
N GLU A 172 -4.17 12.51 6.06
CA GLU A 172 -5.33 11.88 5.44
C GLU A 172 -5.34 11.98 3.90
N GLU A 173 -4.58 12.91 3.30
CA GLU A 173 -4.64 13.22 1.87
C GLU A 173 -3.34 12.82 1.16
N ASN A 174 -3.47 12.06 0.07
CA ASN A 174 -2.34 11.66 -0.76
C ASN A 174 -1.84 12.81 -1.65
N ASP A 175 -0.61 12.68 -2.18
CA ASP A 175 0.06 13.74 -2.95
C ASP A 175 -0.77 14.22 -4.15
N PHE A 176 -1.44 13.31 -4.87
CA PHE A 176 -2.28 13.67 -6.02
C PHE A 176 -3.48 14.50 -5.59
N SER A 177 -4.28 14.00 -4.64
CA SER A 177 -5.45 14.73 -4.14
C SER A 177 -5.07 16.10 -3.54
N ALA A 178 -3.96 16.17 -2.80
CA ALA A 178 -3.46 17.40 -2.22
C ALA A 178 -3.09 18.44 -3.30
N TRP A 179 -2.39 18.03 -4.36
CA TRP A 179 -2.03 18.96 -5.44
C TRP A 179 -3.25 19.37 -6.28
N ILE A 180 -4.15 18.45 -6.60
CA ILE A 180 -5.40 18.78 -7.32
C ILE A 180 -6.23 19.81 -6.53
N ARG A 181 -6.32 19.66 -5.21
CA ARG A 181 -7.01 20.61 -4.33
C ARG A 181 -6.31 21.94 -4.24
N HIS A 182 -5.03 21.95 -3.92
CA HIS A 182 -4.33 23.17 -3.53
C HIS A 182 -3.65 23.87 -4.72
N GLY A 183 -3.12 23.11 -5.67
CA GLY A 183 -2.50 23.61 -6.90
C GLY A 183 -3.55 24.02 -7.94
N LEU A 184 -4.47 23.10 -8.30
CA LEU A 184 -5.46 23.37 -9.35
C LEU A 184 -6.80 23.93 -8.84
N LYS A 185 -7.03 23.96 -7.53
CA LYS A 185 -8.29 24.42 -6.91
C LYS A 185 -9.51 23.59 -7.32
N LEU A 186 -9.32 22.31 -7.63
CA LEU A 186 -10.38 21.39 -8.03
C LEU A 186 -10.82 20.51 -6.85
N THR A 187 -11.52 21.10 -5.88
CA THR A 187 -11.89 20.46 -4.61
C THR A 187 -12.68 19.17 -4.79
N GLU A 188 -13.71 19.15 -5.65
CA GLU A 188 -14.56 17.97 -5.87
C GLU A 188 -13.77 16.78 -6.47
N LEU A 189 -12.84 17.06 -7.38
CA LEU A 189 -11.98 16.03 -7.96
C LEU A 189 -11.02 15.47 -6.91
N ALA A 190 -10.44 16.36 -6.09
CA ALA A 190 -9.55 15.95 -5.01
C ALA A 190 -10.28 15.08 -3.97
N ASP A 191 -11.52 15.40 -3.60
CA ASP A 191 -12.34 14.60 -2.68
C ASP A 191 -12.62 13.19 -3.25
N ARG A 192 -12.97 13.11 -4.55
CA ARG A 192 -13.15 11.82 -5.23
C ARG A 192 -11.86 10.99 -5.26
N MET A 193 -10.71 11.62 -5.52
CA MET A 193 -9.41 10.94 -5.54
C MET A 193 -8.98 10.49 -4.13
N LYS A 194 -9.23 11.30 -3.10
CA LYS A 194 -8.96 10.95 -1.70
C LYS A 194 -9.77 9.74 -1.25
N ALA A 195 -11.03 9.64 -1.69
CA ALA A 195 -11.92 8.54 -1.33
C ALA A 195 -11.59 7.19 -2.02
N LEU A 196 -10.62 7.16 -2.94
CA LEU A 196 -10.18 5.90 -3.53
C LEU A 196 -9.40 5.09 -2.51
N ASN A 197 -9.93 3.92 -2.16
CA ASN A 197 -9.17 2.91 -1.46
C ASN A 197 -8.13 2.30 -2.43
N PRO A 198 -6.82 2.49 -2.19
CA PRO A 198 -5.79 2.08 -3.13
C PRO A 198 -5.48 0.57 -3.06
N TYR A 199 -5.95 -0.17 -2.05
CA TYR A 199 -5.77 -1.61 -1.90
C TYR A 199 -6.86 -2.43 -2.61
N LEU A 200 -7.88 -1.77 -3.17
CA LEU A 200 -8.92 -2.43 -3.97
C LEU A 200 -8.45 -2.71 -5.40
N GLY A 201 -7.79 -3.85 -5.57
CA GLY A 201 -7.30 -4.36 -6.85
C GLY A 201 -5.84 -3.97 -7.13
N SER A 202 -5.48 -3.86 -8.41
CA SER A 202 -4.09 -3.60 -8.82
C SER A 202 -3.76 -2.11 -8.95
N LEU A 203 -2.47 -1.77 -8.96
CA LEU A 203 -2.00 -0.41 -9.26
C LEU A 203 -2.45 0.08 -10.64
N GLU A 204 -2.62 -0.82 -11.61
CA GLU A 204 -3.16 -0.51 -12.94
C GLU A 204 -4.66 -0.17 -12.91
N ARG A 205 -5.42 -0.88 -12.05
CA ARG A 205 -6.82 -0.52 -11.80
C ARG A 205 -6.91 0.85 -11.14
N LEU A 206 -6.03 1.14 -10.18
CA LEU A 206 -5.93 2.47 -9.56
C LEU A 206 -5.57 3.55 -10.60
N ARG A 207 -4.59 3.31 -11.49
CA ARG A 207 -4.29 4.19 -12.62
C ARG A 207 -5.52 4.49 -13.45
N SER A 208 -6.24 3.43 -13.85
CA SER A 208 -7.43 3.54 -14.68
C SER A 208 -8.52 4.39 -14.03
N ASN A 209 -8.74 4.20 -12.72
CA ASN A 209 -9.68 5.02 -11.94
C ASN A 209 -9.28 6.50 -11.93
N LEU A 210 -7.98 6.79 -11.69
CA LEU A 210 -7.46 8.16 -11.70
C LEU A 210 -7.63 8.83 -13.08
N LEU A 211 -7.32 8.11 -14.16
CA LEU A 211 -7.50 8.60 -15.53
C LEU A 211 -8.96 8.91 -15.84
N ASN A 212 -9.88 8.01 -15.51
CA ASN A 212 -11.32 8.22 -15.72
C ASN A 212 -11.83 9.44 -14.95
N MET A 213 -11.39 9.64 -13.71
CA MET A 213 -11.75 10.82 -12.92
C MET A 213 -11.24 12.12 -13.56
N CYS A 214 -10.03 12.12 -14.12
CA CYS A 214 -9.48 13.26 -14.84
C CYS A 214 -10.28 13.54 -16.12
N ASP A 215 -10.59 12.50 -16.89
CA ASP A 215 -11.32 12.61 -18.16
C ASP A 215 -12.74 13.15 -17.94
N ASP A 216 -13.45 12.65 -16.91
CA ASP A 216 -14.75 13.18 -16.47
C ASP A 216 -14.68 14.69 -16.17
N GLN A 217 -13.65 15.12 -15.42
CA GLN A 217 -13.50 16.51 -15.01
C GLN A 217 -13.18 17.41 -16.20
N LEU A 218 -12.33 16.94 -17.13
CA LEU A 218 -11.99 17.68 -18.35
C LEU A 218 -13.21 17.83 -19.29
N ALA A 219 -14.07 16.81 -19.39
CA ALA A 219 -15.30 16.89 -20.18
C ALA A 219 -16.28 17.95 -19.64
N LYS A 220 -16.41 18.06 -18.30
CA LYS A 220 -17.20 19.11 -17.65
C LYS A 220 -16.65 20.52 -17.91
N GLY A 221 -15.33 20.67 -17.90
CA GLY A 221 -14.67 21.96 -18.12
C GLY A 221 -14.60 22.42 -19.59
N GLY A 222 -14.74 21.52 -20.56
CA GLY A 222 -14.74 21.83 -21.99
C GLY A 222 -16.10 22.24 -22.57
N SER A 223 -17.14 22.34 -21.73
CA SER A 223 -18.51 22.70 -22.12
C SER A 223 -18.84 24.19 -21.88
N GLY A 224 -17.81 25.05 -21.77
CA GLY A 224 -17.95 26.50 -21.51
C GLY A 224 -17.15 27.34 -22.49
#